data_AF-A0A913ZGC5-F1
#
_entry.id   AF-A0A913ZGC5-F1
#
_cell.length_a   1.000
_cell.length_b   1.000
_cell.length_c   1.000
_cell.angle_alpha   90.00
_cell.angle_beta   90.00
_cell.angle_gamma   90.00
#
_symmetry.space_group_name_H-M   'P 1'
#
loop_
_entity.id
_entity.type
_entity.pdbx_description
1 polymer ?
#
loop_
_entity_poly.entity_id
_entity_poly.type
_entity_poly.pdbx_seq_one_letter_code
_entity_poly.pdbx_strand_id
1 'polypeptide(L)'
;MEDDQEIALTEDPEEVSISLEDEAFAGNGTMRSPGVAGMDGGAGAALDGGSSSSDGQVPEVIREIETKLGQAKSAVWKSLERKAIYIQCYFVTIACILGTGILGLPVTLAHSGLSPFLVSFIVGFFMQALLIYFFTDILQRAHACQIERHKAICSEEVNVPLQDMMSDESTEDGSGSESNPRERSTPASLGKPPTPNLHMLGSLFLQIGLRQLFDIVLLLQFVSILISYALAGSEAYAQVLNVKYMYIIPVFVSVLSVAIVFAQKFVQPFVSLLTLAKGGVLVATVIVTFGVGAIVSNEISNDFNYIGSPFLMGTVALGGVINIMPMLYARIDFDKTQIKCFMWAVLSGLITCTILNILWCWAVLDIVPQTNYCEVVSHITDYDNSSGMMITIAYTLTPGPHECLEDLSLEHSEQEGEIATVPLTKILQTDYPQYSWVAVLIQLFITISITVSYLTIGSALMHSFLGWLDAQMAWDRIDRHVNTPARSYSFLCSQRYCRPFLCLAVFMVVFVVAMLDPKGFVTMLDKISSLLLNTEAGLFVFLMLRNSRAEKYSHLTIPFPTSPYLYPFHFIMAAYFIFAVVYDIVVSLIDILS
;
A
#
# COMPACT_ATOMS: atom_id res chain seq x y z
N MET A 1 -38.03 44.03 25.66
CA MET A 1 -37.84 45.48 25.66
C MET A 1 -36.60 45.69 24.81
N GLU A 2 -36.86 46.05 23.55
CA GLU A 2 -35.95 46.54 22.49
C GLU A 2 -34.85 45.56 22.03
N ASP A 3 -34.95 44.86 20.89
CA ASP A 3 -35.10 45.20 19.45
C ASP A 3 -33.77 45.43 18.70
N ASP A 4 -33.68 44.72 17.56
CA ASP A 4 -32.86 44.87 16.35
C ASP A 4 -31.33 44.59 16.43
N GLN A 5 -30.67 43.89 15.49
CA GLN A 5 -30.85 43.91 14.04
C GLN A 5 -30.17 42.70 13.37
N GLU A 6 -30.87 42.18 12.36
CA GLU A 6 -30.51 41.16 11.36
C GLU A 6 -29.50 41.70 10.33
N ILE A 7 -28.42 40.95 10.02
CA ILE A 7 -27.67 41.07 8.76
C ILE A 7 -27.18 39.69 8.32
N ALA A 8 -27.78 39.19 7.23
CA ALA A 8 -27.25 38.12 6.39
C ALA A 8 -26.29 38.71 5.35
N LEU A 9 -25.16 38.05 5.09
CA LEU A 9 -24.37 38.23 3.87
C LEU A 9 -23.69 36.90 3.51
N THR A 10 -24.23 36.31 2.45
CA THR A 10 -23.65 35.31 1.55
C THR A 10 -22.41 35.87 0.85
N GLU A 11 -21.36 35.07 0.65
CA GLU A 11 -20.46 35.15 -0.52
C GLU A 11 -19.51 33.94 -0.57
N ASP A 12 -19.70 33.12 -1.61
CA ASP A 12 -18.74 32.12 -2.12
C ASP A 12 -17.53 32.82 -2.77
N PRO A 13 -16.35 32.18 -2.82
CA PRO A 13 -15.35 32.51 -3.83
C PRO A 13 -15.20 31.39 -4.86
N GLU A 14 -15.40 31.82 -6.10
CA GLU A 14 -15.33 31.12 -7.38
C GLU A 14 -13.99 30.41 -7.66
N GLU A 15 -14.12 29.33 -8.44
CA GLU A 15 -13.07 28.63 -9.16
C GLU A 15 -12.43 29.52 -10.24
N VAL A 16 -11.10 29.65 -10.22
CA VAL A 16 -10.35 30.17 -11.38
C VAL A 16 -9.81 28.98 -12.16
N SER A 17 -10.53 28.63 -13.23
CA SER A 17 -10.06 27.77 -14.31
C SER A 17 -9.27 28.61 -15.32
N ILE A 18 -8.11 28.11 -15.75
CA ILE A 18 -7.34 28.67 -16.87
C ILE A 18 -7.35 27.63 -17.97
N SER A 19 -8.18 27.85 -18.99
CA SER A 19 -8.17 27.15 -20.26
C SER A 19 -7.11 27.76 -21.19
N LEU A 20 -6.32 26.89 -21.81
CA LEU A 20 -5.47 27.19 -22.96
C LEU A 20 -6.29 26.94 -24.21
N GLU A 21 -6.47 27.95 -25.07
CA GLU A 21 -6.94 27.77 -26.43
C GLU A 21 -5.88 28.22 -27.42
N ASP A 22 -5.72 27.39 -28.45
CA ASP A 22 -4.91 27.55 -29.65
C ASP A 22 -5.42 28.69 -30.54
N GLU A 23 -4.53 29.46 -31.16
CA GLU A 23 -4.80 30.02 -32.48
C GLU A 23 -3.56 29.96 -33.38
N ALA A 24 -3.69 29.14 -34.43
CA ALA A 24 -2.91 29.22 -35.65
C ALA A 24 -3.65 30.12 -36.64
N PHE A 25 -2.96 31.05 -37.31
CA PHE A 25 -3.42 31.54 -38.62
C PHE A 25 -2.27 31.97 -39.52
N ALA A 26 -2.27 31.42 -40.72
CA ALA A 26 -1.34 31.67 -41.80
C ALA A 26 -1.94 32.64 -42.85
N GLY A 27 -1.09 33.48 -43.44
CA GLY A 27 -0.97 33.64 -44.89
C GLY A 27 -1.96 34.54 -45.66
N ASN A 28 -1.44 35.70 -46.13
CA ASN A 28 -1.45 36.22 -47.52
C ASN A 28 -0.98 37.69 -47.46
N GLY A 29 -0.06 38.24 -48.26
CA GLY A 29 0.41 37.91 -49.60
C GLY A 29 -0.03 39.00 -50.58
N THR A 30 0.88 39.90 -51.03
CA THR A 30 1.02 40.35 -52.44
C THR A 30 2.07 41.45 -52.69
N MET A 31 3.03 41.10 -53.56
CA MET A 31 3.62 41.82 -54.71
C MET A 31 4.01 43.32 -54.63
N ARG A 32 5.31 43.61 -54.84
CA ARG A 32 5.88 44.06 -56.16
C ARG A 32 7.40 44.31 -56.05
N SER A 33 8.15 43.74 -56.99
CA SER A 33 9.47 44.21 -57.48
C SER A 33 9.22 45.13 -58.71
N PRO A 34 10.19 45.79 -59.40
CA PRO A 34 11.64 45.53 -59.44
C PRO A 34 12.60 46.75 -59.56
N GLY A 35 13.91 46.49 -59.41
CA GLY A 35 14.88 46.91 -60.45
C GLY A 35 16.02 47.90 -60.11
N VAL A 36 17.24 47.44 -60.44
CA VAL A 36 18.28 48.13 -61.26
C VAL A 36 19.45 48.89 -60.57
N ALA A 37 20.63 48.24 -60.66
CA ALA A 37 21.97 48.67 -61.14
C ALA A 37 22.92 49.66 -60.42
N GLY A 38 24.22 49.34 -60.57
CA GLY A 38 25.38 50.28 -60.64
C GLY A 38 26.37 50.14 -59.48
N MET A 39 27.46 49.38 -59.54
CA MET A 39 28.81 49.59 -60.15
C MET A 39 29.71 50.68 -59.51
N ASP A 40 30.98 50.28 -59.31
CA ASP A 40 32.23 51.02 -59.06
C ASP A 40 32.41 51.74 -57.69
N GLY A 41 33.56 51.75 -57.01
CA GLY A 41 34.92 51.25 -57.23
C GLY A 41 35.90 52.03 -56.31
N GLY A 42 37.05 51.43 -55.95
CA GLY A 42 38.28 52.18 -55.65
C GLY A 42 38.75 52.40 -54.19
N ALA A 43 39.71 51.56 -53.78
CA ALA A 43 40.99 51.83 -53.09
C ALA A 43 41.13 52.86 -51.93
N GLY A 44 41.83 52.45 -50.86
CA GLY A 44 42.81 53.32 -50.19
C GLY A 44 42.96 53.21 -48.66
N ALA A 45 44.09 52.61 -48.24
CA ALA A 45 44.94 52.99 -47.10
C ALA A 45 44.52 52.78 -45.63
N ALA A 46 45.34 51.93 -44.98
CA ALA A 46 45.83 51.91 -43.60
C ALA A 46 45.37 52.98 -42.59
N LEU A 47 45.09 52.56 -41.35
CA LEU A 47 45.81 52.95 -40.14
C LEU A 47 45.30 52.20 -38.89
N ASP A 48 46.27 51.72 -38.12
CA ASP A 48 46.36 51.57 -36.66
C ASP A 48 45.17 51.16 -35.79
N GLY A 49 45.44 50.13 -34.98
CA GLY A 49 45.48 50.31 -33.53
C GLY A 49 44.16 50.12 -32.78
N GLY A 50 44.00 48.95 -32.15
CA GLY A 50 42.98 48.77 -31.13
C GLY A 50 42.69 47.31 -30.85
N SER A 51 43.47 46.71 -29.97
CA SER A 51 43.07 45.50 -29.25
C SER A 51 41.84 45.83 -28.39
N SER A 52 40.64 45.61 -28.93
CA SER A 52 39.41 45.56 -28.13
C SER A 52 39.09 44.09 -27.85
N SER A 53 39.26 43.69 -26.60
CA SER A 53 38.59 42.53 -26.02
C SER A 53 37.09 42.65 -26.32
N SER A 54 36.58 41.86 -27.28
CA SER A 54 35.16 41.54 -27.33
C SER A 54 34.91 40.43 -26.32
N ASP A 55 34.97 40.79 -25.03
CA ASP A 55 34.23 40.06 -24.02
C ASP A 55 32.75 40.22 -24.38
N GLY A 56 32.17 39.14 -24.92
CA GLY A 56 30.74 39.05 -25.19
C GLY A 56 29.98 39.18 -23.88
N GLN A 57 29.62 40.41 -23.51
CA GLN A 57 28.59 40.68 -22.52
C GLN A 57 27.29 40.11 -23.07
N VAL A 58 26.97 38.88 -22.66
CA VAL A 58 25.61 38.38 -22.69
C VAL A 58 24.76 39.45 -21.98
N PRO A 59 23.78 40.07 -22.66
CA PRO A 59 22.97 41.12 -22.07
C PRO A 59 22.38 40.64 -20.75
N GLU A 60 22.48 41.43 -19.70
CA GLU A 60 22.01 41.12 -18.34
C GLU A 60 20.56 40.60 -18.31
N VAL A 61 19.76 41.06 -19.27
CA VAL A 61 18.39 40.61 -19.56
C VAL A 61 18.31 39.12 -19.94
N ILE A 62 19.23 38.61 -20.76
CA ILE A 62 19.27 37.19 -21.15
C ILE A 62 19.60 36.32 -19.93
N ARG A 63 20.50 36.78 -19.06
CA ARG A 63 20.85 36.06 -17.82
C ARG A 63 19.67 36.02 -16.85
N GLU A 64 18.91 37.11 -16.71
CA GLU A 64 17.70 37.13 -15.88
C GLU A 64 16.61 36.19 -16.42
N ILE A 65 16.42 36.15 -17.75
CA ILE A 65 15.48 35.23 -18.41
C ILE A 65 15.88 33.76 -18.19
N GLU A 66 17.16 33.41 -18.36
CA GLU A 66 17.65 32.05 -18.10
C GLU A 66 17.48 31.64 -16.63
N THR A 67 17.70 32.57 -15.69
CA THR A 67 17.53 32.30 -14.26
C THR A 67 16.06 32.08 -13.91
N LYS A 68 15.14 32.92 -14.42
CA LYS A 68 13.69 32.76 -14.22
C LYS A 68 13.16 31.51 -14.90
N LEU A 69 13.64 31.18 -16.10
CA LEU A 69 13.28 29.96 -16.82
C LEU A 69 13.82 28.71 -16.09
N GLY A 70 15.03 28.77 -15.54
CA GLY A 70 15.61 27.72 -14.70
C GLY A 70 14.82 27.49 -13.41
N GLN A 71 14.41 28.57 -12.75
CA GLN A 71 13.54 28.51 -11.56
C GLN A 71 12.15 27.97 -11.89
N ALA A 72 11.55 28.40 -13.01
CA ALA A 72 10.25 27.88 -13.46
C ALA A 72 10.33 26.39 -13.83
N LYS A 73 11.35 25.96 -14.56
CA LYS A 73 11.60 24.53 -14.87
C LYS A 73 11.81 23.72 -13.59
N SER A 74 12.58 24.23 -12.63
CA SER A 74 12.79 23.58 -11.33
C SER A 74 11.48 23.47 -10.52
N ALA A 75 10.64 24.51 -10.53
CA ALA A 75 9.35 24.50 -9.86
C ALA A 75 8.37 23.50 -10.50
N VAL A 76 8.33 23.42 -11.84
CA VAL A 76 7.52 22.44 -12.57
C VAL A 76 8.00 21.02 -12.29
N TRP A 77 9.32 20.77 -12.32
CA TRP A 77 9.90 19.48 -11.97
C TRP A 77 9.58 19.04 -10.54
N LYS A 78 9.74 19.95 -9.55
CA LYS A 78 9.33 19.69 -8.16
C LYS A 78 7.83 19.43 -8.03
N SER A 79 7.00 20.10 -8.84
CA SER A 79 5.55 19.86 -8.88
C SER A 79 5.21 18.47 -9.41
N LEU A 80 5.85 18.06 -10.51
CA LEU A 80 5.70 16.73 -11.10
C LEU A 80 6.20 15.63 -10.17
N GLU A 81 7.34 15.82 -9.52
CA GLU A 81 7.89 14.88 -8.54
C GLU A 81 6.93 14.67 -7.37
N ARG A 82 6.35 15.74 -6.82
CA ARG A 82 5.33 15.64 -5.76
C ARG A 82 4.08 14.90 -6.21
N LYS A 83 3.56 15.21 -7.41
CA LYS A 83 2.40 14.50 -7.98
C LYS A 83 2.70 13.01 -8.16
N ALA A 84 3.90 12.66 -8.63
CA ALA A 84 4.34 11.28 -8.78
C ALA A 84 4.34 10.52 -7.44
N ILE A 85 4.76 11.17 -6.34
CA ILE A 85 4.71 10.57 -4.99
C ILE A 85 3.26 10.23 -4.60
N TYR A 86 2.30 11.12 -4.80
CA TYR A 86 0.89 10.84 -4.44
C TYR A 86 0.27 9.74 -5.31
N ILE A 87 0.59 9.72 -6.61
CA ILE A 87 0.17 8.66 -7.53
C ILE A 87 0.77 7.32 -7.09
N GLN A 88 2.05 7.31 -6.70
CA GLN A 88 2.71 6.12 -6.17
C GLN A 88 2.03 5.65 -4.87
N CYS A 89 1.74 6.56 -3.92
CA CYS A 89 1.02 6.22 -2.70
C CYS A 89 -0.34 5.58 -3.01
N TYR A 90 -1.11 6.16 -3.93
CA TYR A 90 -2.40 5.62 -4.37
C TYR A 90 -2.28 4.18 -4.92
N PHE A 91 -1.37 3.93 -5.86
CA PHE A 91 -1.19 2.58 -6.41
C PHE A 91 -0.64 1.57 -5.40
N VAL A 92 0.27 1.99 -4.49
CA VAL A 92 0.78 1.11 -3.44
C VAL A 92 -0.32 0.78 -2.43
N THR A 93 -1.19 1.73 -2.08
CA THR A 93 -2.39 1.46 -1.28
C THR A 93 -3.29 0.44 -1.96
N ILE A 94 -3.53 0.59 -3.28
CA ILE A 94 -4.31 -0.40 -4.04
C ILE A 94 -3.66 -1.78 -3.98
N ALA A 95 -2.35 -1.88 -4.27
CA ALA A 95 -1.66 -3.16 -4.29
C ALA A 95 -1.67 -3.89 -2.94
N CYS A 96 -1.69 -3.14 -1.83
CA CYS A 96 -1.77 -3.67 -0.47
C CYS A 96 -3.15 -4.26 -0.18
N ILE A 97 -4.22 -3.47 -0.36
CA ILE A 97 -5.61 -3.86 -0.04
C ILE A 97 -6.07 -5.01 -0.94
N LEU A 98 -5.81 -4.86 -2.23
CA LEU A 98 -6.41 -5.70 -3.25
C LEU A 98 -5.80 -7.10 -3.32
N GLY A 99 -4.56 -7.25 -2.82
CA GLY A 99 -3.89 -8.55 -2.77
C GLY A 99 -4.61 -9.56 -1.88
N THR A 100 -5.11 -9.15 -0.71
CA THR A 100 -5.89 -10.03 0.18
C THR A 100 -7.35 -10.14 -0.25
N GLY A 101 -7.95 -9.05 -0.74
CA GLY A 101 -9.37 -9.02 -1.11
C GLY A 101 -9.76 -9.92 -2.29
N ILE A 102 -9.03 -9.86 -3.41
CA ILE A 102 -9.44 -10.56 -4.65
C ILE A 102 -9.35 -12.09 -4.53
N LEU A 103 -8.45 -12.59 -3.69
CA LEU A 103 -8.13 -14.02 -3.65
C LEU A 103 -9.14 -14.83 -2.84
N GLY A 104 -9.51 -14.33 -1.66
CA GLY A 104 -10.33 -15.09 -0.71
C GLY A 104 -11.76 -14.57 -0.53
N LEU A 105 -12.07 -13.31 -0.88
CA LEU A 105 -13.43 -12.79 -0.67
C LEU A 105 -14.50 -13.61 -1.38
N PRO A 106 -14.41 -13.93 -2.68
CA PRO A 106 -15.51 -14.62 -3.35
C PRO A 106 -15.77 -16.01 -2.80
N VAL A 107 -14.75 -16.70 -2.29
CA VAL A 107 -14.87 -18.03 -1.66
C VAL A 107 -15.78 -17.96 -0.44
N THR A 108 -15.60 -16.94 0.41
CA THR A 108 -16.44 -16.74 1.62
C THR A 108 -17.90 -16.38 1.33
N LEU A 109 -18.25 -16.13 0.06
CA LEU A 109 -19.62 -15.82 -0.37
C LEU A 109 -20.42 -17.04 -0.78
N ALA A 110 -19.85 -18.25 -0.71
CA ALA A 110 -20.52 -19.49 -1.09
C ALA A 110 -21.89 -19.62 -0.42
N HIS A 111 -21.99 -19.37 0.89
CA HIS A 111 -23.25 -19.48 1.64
C HIS A 111 -23.97 -18.15 1.83
N SER A 112 -23.26 -17.02 1.92
CA SER A 112 -23.90 -15.73 2.23
C SER A 112 -24.51 -15.05 1.01
N GLY A 113 -23.88 -15.17 -0.15
CA GLY A 113 -24.21 -14.36 -1.33
C GLY A 113 -23.79 -12.90 -1.21
N LEU A 114 -24.25 -12.11 -2.19
CA LEU A 114 -23.76 -10.75 -2.44
C LEU A 114 -24.33 -9.70 -1.48
N SER A 115 -25.61 -9.80 -1.11
CA SER A 115 -26.32 -8.80 -0.29
C SER A 115 -25.78 -8.67 1.14
N PRO A 116 -25.66 -9.75 1.94
CA PRO A 116 -25.08 -9.65 3.29
C PRO A 116 -23.62 -9.20 3.27
N PHE A 117 -22.86 -9.61 2.24
CA PHE A 117 -21.52 -9.11 2.00
C PHE A 117 -21.51 -7.60 1.75
N LEU A 118 -22.37 -7.09 0.87
CA LEU A 118 -22.41 -5.66 0.55
C LEU A 118 -22.66 -4.81 1.81
N VAL A 119 -23.59 -5.25 2.66
CA VAL A 119 -23.89 -4.57 3.93
C VAL A 119 -22.67 -4.56 4.86
N SER A 120 -22.07 -5.73 5.11
CA SER A 120 -20.92 -5.82 6.03
C SER A 120 -19.68 -5.09 5.47
N PHE A 121 -19.47 -5.16 4.17
CA PHE A 121 -18.33 -4.57 3.46
C PHE A 121 -18.41 -3.04 3.38
N ILE A 122 -19.59 -2.46 3.15
CA ILE A 122 -19.79 -1.00 3.19
C ILE A 122 -19.57 -0.46 4.59
N VAL A 123 -20.07 -1.12 5.63
CA VAL A 123 -19.80 -0.72 7.03
C VAL A 123 -18.29 -0.81 7.31
N GLY A 124 -17.64 -1.89 6.86
CA GLY A 124 -16.19 -2.06 6.95
C GLY A 124 -15.42 -0.93 6.27
N PHE A 125 -15.86 -0.49 5.08
CA PHE A 125 -15.26 0.65 4.38
C PHE A 125 -15.25 1.92 5.23
N PHE A 126 -16.37 2.30 5.86
CA PHE A 126 -16.42 3.49 6.70
C PHE A 126 -15.51 3.37 7.93
N MET A 127 -15.45 2.19 8.55
CA MET A 127 -14.57 1.95 9.70
C MET A 127 -13.10 1.99 9.32
N GLN A 128 -12.73 1.45 8.16
CA GLN A 128 -11.36 1.52 7.62
C GLN A 128 -10.98 2.96 7.22
N ALA A 129 -11.90 3.74 6.65
CA ALA A 129 -11.69 5.15 6.35
C ALA A 129 -11.43 5.98 7.63
N LEU A 130 -12.20 5.73 8.70
CA LEU A 130 -11.97 6.33 10.01
C LEU A 130 -10.62 5.92 10.59
N LEU A 131 -10.24 4.64 10.44
CA LEU A 131 -8.95 4.14 10.89
C LEU A 131 -7.79 4.85 10.19
N ILE A 132 -7.82 5.00 8.87
CA ILE A 132 -6.81 5.75 8.10
C ILE A 132 -6.72 7.21 8.57
N TYR A 133 -7.88 7.84 8.80
CA TYR A 133 -7.93 9.22 9.28
C TYR A 133 -7.27 9.38 10.66
N PHE A 134 -7.62 8.53 11.63
CA PHE A 134 -7.00 8.56 12.96
C PHE A 134 -5.53 8.15 12.95
N PHE A 135 -5.15 7.17 12.13
CA PHE A 135 -3.77 6.75 12.00
C PHE A 135 -2.88 7.87 11.42
N THR A 136 -3.44 8.69 10.52
CA THR A 136 -2.75 9.90 10.02
C THR A 136 -2.51 10.93 11.13
N ASP A 137 -3.42 11.10 12.09
CA ASP A 137 -3.20 11.94 13.29
C ASP A 137 -2.04 11.39 14.14
N ILE A 138 -2.00 10.08 14.37
CA ILE A 138 -0.93 9.41 15.13
C ILE A 138 0.43 9.61 14.44
N LEU A 139 0.50 9.43 13.11
CA LEU A 139 1.72 9.63 12.33
C LEU A 139 2.25 11.06 12.41
N GLN A 140 1.36 12.06 12.27
CA GLN A 140 1.74 13.47 12.39
C GLN A 140 2.32 13.78 13.77
N ARG A 141 1.69 13.28 14.84
CA ARG A 141 2.16 13.48 16.22
C ARG A 141 3.50 12.79 16.47
N ALA A 142 3.68 11.58 15.93
CA ALA A 142 4.95 10.87 16.01
C ALA A 142 6.08 11.65 15.33
N HIS A 143 5.83 12.17 14.13
CA HIS A 143 6.80 12.97 13.39
C HIS A 143 7.13 14.28 14.11
N ALA A 144 6.12 14.97 14.67
CA ALA A 144 6.33 16.17 15.49
C ALA A 144 7.23 15.88 16.70
N CYS A 145 6.98 14.77 17.40
CA CYS A 145 7.79 14.34 18.54
C CYS A 145 9.25 14.04 18.14
N GLN A 146 9.48 13.43 16.98
CA GLN A 146 10.82 13.20 16.47
C GLN A 146 11.56 14.51 16.15
N ILE A 147 10.88 15.47 15.53
CA ILE A 147 11.46 16.79 15.24
C ILE A 147 11.89 17.48 16.54
N GLU A 148 11.06 17.47 17.58
CA GLU A 148 11.42 18.05 18.88
C GLU A 148 12.61 17.35 19.53
N ARG A 149 12.63 16.01 19.53
CA ARG A 149 13.78 15.24 20.03
C ARG A 149 15.06 15.55 19.27
N HIS A 150 14.98 15.63 17.95
CA HIS A 150 16.14 15.95 17.13
C HIS A 150 16.65 17.37 17.41
N LYS A 151 15.75 18.36 17.54
CA LYS A 151 16.11 19.73 17.96
C LYS A 151 16.75 19.78 19.35
N ALA A 152 16.26 18.97 20.30
CA ALA A 152 16.85 18.89 21.63
C ALA A 152 18.29 18.33 21.56
N ILE A 153 18.51 17.25 20.82
CA ILE A 153 19.85 16.65 20.63
C ILE A 153 20.81 17.65 19.95
N CYS A 154 20.36 18.32 18.87
CA CYS A 154 21.17 19.36 18.20
C CYS A 154 21.51 20.51 19.16
N SER A 155 20.60 20.89 20.05
CA SER A 155 20.83 21.98 21.01
C SER A 155 21.77 21.56 22.14
N GLU A 156 21.79 20.28 22.50
CA GLU A 156 22.65 19.72 23.54
C GLU A 156 24.09 19.53 23.04
N GLU A 157 24.30 19.11 21.79
CA GLU A 157 25.64 19.01 21.18
C GLU A 157 26.31 20.38 20.98
N VAL A 158 25.54 21.46 20.81
CA VAL A 158 26.07 22.84 20.73
C VAL A 158 26.48 23.37 22.11
N ASN A 159 25.99 22.76 23.21
CA ASN A 159 26.21 23.19 24.58
C ASN A 159 27.26 22.36 25.35
N VAL A 160 28.06 21.52 24.69
CA VAL A 160 29.22 20.89 25.34
C VAL A 160 30.23 21.99 25.72
N PRO A 161 30.50 22.24 27.01
CA PRO A 161 31.39 23.30 27.44
C PRO A 161 32.81 23.01 26.94
N LEU A 162 33.39 23.98 26.25
CA LEU A 162 34.79 23.99 25.83
C LEU A 162 35.70 24.26 27.04
N GLN A 163 35.54 23.47 28.10
CA GLN A 163 36.15 23.69 29.40
C GLN A 163 36.79 22.41 29.92
N ASP A 164 37.66 21.82 29.09
CA ASP A 164 38.58 20.76 29.52
C ASP A 164 39.95 20.83 28.80
N MET A 165 40.36 22.02 28.38
CA MET A 165 41.73 22.28 27.89
C MET A 165 42.35 23.56 28.46
N MET A 166 42.03 23.91 29.71
CA MET A 166 42.83 24.89 30.47
C MET A 166 43.68 24.17 31.52
N SER A 167 44.76 23.57 31.05
CA SER A 167 45.95 23.27 31.86
C SER A 167 47.16 23.18 30.92
N ASP A 168 47.81 24.31 30.65
CA ASP A 168 49.23 24.53 30.96
C ASP A 168 49.75 25.81 30.29
N GLU A 169 50.82 26.33 30.87
CA GLU A 169 51.25 27.72 30.94
C GLU A 169 51.89 28.32 29.65
N SER A 170 51.89 29.67 29.64
CA SER A 170 53.02 30.56 29.29
C SER A 170 52.95 31.44 28.02
N THR A 171 52.89 32.75 28.31
CA THR A 171 53.55 33.94 27.68
C THR A 171 53.25 34.41 26.24
N GLU A 172 52.73 35.65 26.20
CA GLU A 172 53.01 36.81 25.32
C GLU A 172 53.55 36.59 23.89
N ASP A 173 52.79 37.03 22.87
CA ASP A 173 53.11 38.25 22.11
C ASP A 173 51.99 38.61 21.11
N GLY A 174 51.71 39.91 20.99
CA GLY A 174 50.61 40.45 20.21
C GLY A 174 50.93 40.68 18.73
N SER A 175 49.92 40.52 17.88
CA SER A 175 49.57 41.51 16.85
C SER A 175 48.17 41.21 16.30
N GLY A 176 47.30 42.21 16.36
CA GLY A 176 45.98 42.15 15.76
C GLY A 176 46.08 42.31 14.24
N SER A 177 45.40 41.43 13.51
CA SER A 177 44.84 41.77 12.21
C SER A 177 43.55 40.99 12.03
N GLU A 178 42.48 41.74 11.85
CA GLU A 178 41.11 41.27 11.65
C GLU A 178 41.03 40.29 10.48
N SER A 179 40.55 39.07 10.74
CA SER A 179 40.08 38.15 9.71
C SER A 179 38.67 37.69 10.05
N ASN A 180 37.74 38.01 9.14
CA ASN A 180 36.33 37.65 9.14
C ASN A 180 36.04 36.24 9.69
N PRO A 181 34.90 36.04 10.40
CA PRO A 181 34.48 34.74 10.89
C PRO A 181 34.08 33.85 9.70
N ARG A 182 35.07 33.12 9.17
CA ARG A 182 34.90 32.07 8.17
C ARG A 182 34.19 30.90 8.85
N GLU A 183 32.99 30.62 8.34
CA GLU A 183 32.36 29.30 8.26
C GLU A 183 32.77 28.33 9.36
N ARG A 184 32.05 28.40 10.48
CA ARG A 184 32.00 27.32 11.46
C ARG A 184 31.44 26.11 10.73
N SER A 185 32.32 25.19 10.36
CA SER A 185 32.02 23.87 9.83
C SER A 185 30.94 23.21 10.69
N THR A 186 29.71 23.23 10.19
CA THR A 186 28.61 22.47 10.75
C THR A 186 29.02 20.99 10.66
N PRO A 187 29.01 20.22 11.76
CA PRO A 187 29.33 18.80 11.68
C PRO A 187 28.34 18.13 10.71
N ALA A 188 28.87 17.58 9.62
CA ALA A 188 28.15 16.96 8.52
C ALA A 188 27.48 15.61 8.90
N SER A 189 27.19 15.36 10.18
CA SER A 189 26.72 14.06 10.69
C SER A 189 25.29 14.02 11.20
N LEU A 190 24.57 15.14 11.35
CA LEU A 190 23.14 15.08 11.69
C LEU A 190 22.29 15.12 10.42
N GLY A 191 22.10 13.93 9.84
CA GLY A 191 21.18 13.69 8.74
C GLY A 191 19.71 13.96 9.12
N LYS A 192 18.83 13.86 8.11
CA LYS A 192 17.36 13.97 8.24
C LYS A 192 16.83 13.18 9.45
N PRO A 193 15.76 13.64 10.12
CA PRO A 193 15.16 12.91 11.24
C PRO A 193 14.84 11.46 10.83
N PRO A 194 15.04 10.49 11.73
CA PRO A 194 14.85 9.07 11.42
C PRO A 194 13.43 8.84 10.90
N THR A 195 13.30 8.05 9.83
CA THR A 195 12.00 7.78 9.20
C THR A 195 11.06 7.06 10.17
N PRO A 196 9.77 7.43 10.25
CA PRO A 196 8.81 6.78 11.14
C PRO A 196 8.59 5.31 10.75
N ASN A 197 8.67 4.40 11.72
CA ASN A 197 8.32 2.98 11.58
C ASN A 197 7.25 2.58 12.61
N LEU A 198 6.57 1.45 12.37
CA LEU A 198 5.50 0.94 13.25
C LEU A 198 6.00 0.70 14.68
N HIS A 199 7.17 0.09 14.81
CA HIS A 199 7.81 -0.17 16.09
C HIS A 199 8.01 1.12 16.92
N MET A 200 8.44 2.20 16.27
CA MET A 200 8.61 3.50 16.91
C MET A 200 7.28 4.06 17.38
N LEU A 201 6.21 3.92 16.58
CA LEU A 201 4.86 4.31 16.98
C LEU A 201 4.44 3.61 18.29
N GLY A 202 4.66 2.29 18.35
CA GLY A 202 4.49 1.51 19.58
C GLY A 202 5.36 2.01 20.72
N SER A 203 6.63 2.33 20.47
CA SER A 203 7.56 2.82 21.49
C SER A 203 7.19 4.20 22.06
N LEU A 204 6.52 5.04 21.27
CA LEU A 204 6.15 6.41 21.66
C LEU A 204 4.83 6.42 22.44
N PHE A 205 3.85 5.65 21.98
CA PHE A 205 2.47 5.76 22.47
C PHE A 205 1.99 4.57 23.31
N LEU A 206 2.72 3.45 23.36
CA LEU A 206 2.36 2.31 24.21
C LEU A 206 3.29 2.18 25.43
N GLN A 207 2.76 1.56 26.49
CA GLN A 207 3.55 1.15 27.65
C GLN A 207 4.45 -0.05 27.30
N ILE A 208 5.48 -0.31 28.11
CA ILE A 208 6.52 -1.33 27.83
C ILE A 208 5.92 -2.70 27.50
N GLY A 209 4.94 -3.18 28.28
CA GLY A 209 4.30 -4.48 28.04
C GLY A 209 3.47 -4.50 26.75
N LEU A 210 2.62 -3.49 26.55
CA LEU A 210 1.78 -3.37 25.36
C LEU A 210 2.58 -3.17 24.08
N ARG A 211 3.74 -2.51 24.15
CA ARG A 211 4.67 -2.35 23.03
C ARG A 211 5.19 -3.72 22.55
N GLN A 212 5.65 -4.56 23.48
CA GLN A 212 6.15 -5.90 23.10
C GLN A 212 5.03 -6.75 22.49
N LEU A 213 3.83 -6.69 23.07
CA LEU A 213 2.68 -7.41 22.52
C LEU A 213 2.31 -6.89 21.12
N PHE A 214 2.33 -5.56 20.92
CA PHE A 214 2.10 -4.96 19.60
C PHE A 214 3.12 -5.43 18.57
N ASP A 215 4.42 -5.41 18.90
CA ASP A 215 5.47 -5.89 18.00
C ASP A 215 5.30 -7.38 17.64
N ILE A 216 4.88 -8.22 18.60
CA ILE A 216 4.59 -9.64 18.38
C ILE A 216 3.36 -9.80 17.48
N VAL A 217 2.28 -9.08 17.73
CA VAL A 217 1.06 -9.13 16.90
C VAL A 217 1.38 -8.71 15.46
N LEU A 218 2.13 -7.62 15.27
CA LEU A 218 2.58 -7.19 13.95
C LEU A 218 3.43 -8.26 13.25
N LEU A 219 4.39 -8.86 13.95
CA LEU A 219 5.25 -9.90 13.38
C LEU A 219 4.41 -11.10 12.93
N LEU A 220 3.53 -11.60 13.80
CA LEU A 220 2.64 -12.71 13.50
C LEU A 220 1.71 -12.39 12.32
N GLN A 221 1.21 -11.17 12.25
CA GLN A 221 0.31 -10.72 11.19
C GLN A 221 1.01 -10.71 9.84
N PHE A 222 2.21 -10.15 9.76
CA PHE A 222 3.01 -10.18 8.54
C PHE A 222 3.34 -11.60 8.10
N VAL A 223 3.72 -12.47 9.04
CA VAL A 223 4.00 -13.89 8.76
C VAL A 223 2.75 -14.58 8.24
N SER A 224 1.60 -14.38 8.88
CA SER A 224 0.31 -14.94 8.49
C SER A 224 -0.07 -14.56 7.05
N ILE A 225 -0.02 -13.27 6.70
CA ILE A 225 -0.34 -12.81 5.35
C ILE A 225 0.65 -13.37 4.31
N LEU A 226 1.94 -13.48 4.66
CA LEU A 226 2.93 -14.07 3.75
C LEU A 226 2.72 -15.57 3.55
N ILE A 227 2.25 -16.31 4.55
CA ILE A 227 1.85 -17.71 4.37
C ILE A 227 0.70 -17.78 3.36
N SER A 228 -0.34 -16.96 3.53
CA SER A 228 -1.46 -16.92 2.59
C SER A 228 -1.02 -16.58 1.15
N TYR A 229 -0.10 -15.63 0.98
CA TYR A 229 0.46 -15.33 -0.35
C TYR A 229 1.40 -16.42 -0.89
N ALA A 230 2.09 -17.15 -0.03
CA ALA A 230 2.90 -18.30 -0.45
C ALA A 230 2.01 -19.42 -1.03
N LEU A 231 0.89 -19.72 -0.36
CA LEU A 231 -0.07 -20.73 -0.80
C LEU A 231 -0.78 -20.29 -2.10
N ALA A 232 -1.45 -19.13 -2.08
CA ALA A 232 -2.15 -18.61 -3.25
C ALA A 232 -1.22 -18.35 -4.44
N GLY A 233 0.00 -17.89 -4.20
CA GLY A 233 1.00 -17.68 -5.24
C GLY A 233 1.36 -19.00 -5.91
N SER A 234 1.61 -20.04 -5.12
CA SER A 234 1.95 -21.36 -5.63
C SER A 234 0.81 -21.99 -6.44
N GLU A 235 -0.44 -21.77 -6.04
CA GLU A 235 -1.63 -22.17 -6.81
C GLU A 235 -1.74 -21.41 -8.14
N ALA A 236 -1.54 -20.09 -8.15
CA ALA A 236 -1.59 -19.30 -9.37
C ALA A 236 -0.49 -19.72 -10.38
N TYR A 237 0.74 -19.94 -9.91
CA TYR A 237 1.82 -20.46 -10.75
C TYR A 237 1.57 -21.91 -11.18
N ALA A 238 0.91 -22.73 -10.35
CA ALA A 238 0.52 -24.10 -10.71
C ALA A 238 -0.46 -24.15 -11.88
N GLN A 239 -1.43 -23.23 -11.90
CA GLN A 239 -2.37 -23.10 -13.01
C GLN A 239 -1.67 -22.71 -14.31
N VAL A 240 -0.77 -21.72 -14.25
CA VAL A 240 -0.05 -21.25 -15.44
C VAL A 240 0.92 -22.31 -15.98
N LEU A 241 1.60 -23.04 -15.10
CA LEU A 241 2.59 -24.06 -15.49
C LEU A 241 1.98 -25.45 -15.71
N ASN A 242 0.72 -25.64 -15.33
CA ASN A 242 0.01 -26.92 -15.30
C ASN A 242 0.77 -28.02 -14.51
N VAL A 243 1.27 -27.67 -13.32
CA VAL A 243 2.01 -28.56 -12.41
C VAL A 243 1.35 -28.52 -11.03
N LYS A 244 1.47 -29.59 -10.22
CA LYS A 244 0.96 -29.59 -8.84
C LYS A 244 1.62 -28.48 -8.00
N TYR A 245 0.81 -27.65 -7.34
CA TYR A 245 1.25 -26.50 -6.54
C TYR A 245 2.22 -26.87 -5.42
N MET A 246 2.14 -28.08 -4.86
CA MET A 246 3.08 -28.60 -3.86
C MET A 246 4.56 -28.49 -4.26
N TYR A 247 4.89 -28.63 -5.55
CA TYR A 247 6.28 -28.47 -6.02
C TYR A 247 6.71 -27.02 -6.21
N ILE A 248 5.73 -26.11 -6.32
CA ILE A 248 5.96 -24.69 -6.60
C ILE A 248 6.20 -23.91 -5.31
N ILE A 249 5.55 -24.30 -4.20
CA ILE A 249 5.74 -23.69 -2.87
C ILE A 249 7.22 -23.46 -2.51
N PRO A 250 8.10 -24.49 -2.53
CA PRO A 250 9.51 -24.29 -2.16
C PRO A 250 10.25 -23.33 -3.09
N VAL A 251 9.95 -23.36 -4.39
CA VAL A 251 10.59 -22.49 -5.38
C VAL A 251 10.13 -21.05 -5.19
N PHE A 252 8.81 -20.84 -5.08
CA PHE A 252 8.20 -19.53 -4.92
C PHE A 252 8.69 -18.82 -3.64
N VAL A 253 8.58 -19.48 -2.49
CA VAL A 253 8.97 -18.89 -1.20
C VAL A 253 10.48 -18.64 -1.15
N SER A 254 11.31 -19.60 -1.58
CA SER A 254 12.78 -19.45 -1.48
C SER A 254 13.30 -18.33 -2.39
N VAL A 255 12.84 -18.28 -3.64
CA VAL A 255 13.30 -17.26 -4.60
C VAL A 255 12.89 -15.86 -4.15
N LEU A 256 11.63 -15.67 -3.74
CA LEU A 256 11.15 -14.36 -3.29
C LEU A 256 11.78 -13.93 -1.96
N SER A 257 11.98 -14.86 -1.02
CA SER A 257 12.66 -14.56 0.26
C SER A 257 14.10 -14.14 0.04
N VAL A 258 14.84 -14.83 -0.84
CA VAL A 258 16.20 -14.45 -1.22
C VAL A 258 16.21 -13.07 -1.90
N ALA A 259 15.24 -12.79 -2.78
CA ALA A 259 15.10 -11.49 -3.42
C ALA A 259 14.86 -10.36 -2.41
N ILE A 260 13.98 -10.58 -1.41
CA ILE A 260 13.71 -9.60 -0.36
C ILE A 260 14.96 -9.33 0.48
N VAL A 261 15.63 -10.38 0.97
CA VAL A 261 16.76 -10.25 1.91
C VAL A 261 18.01 -9.69 1.24
N PHE A 262 18.35 -10.14 0.03
CA PHE A 262 19.62 -9.79 -0.61
C PHE A 262 19.49 -8.74 -1.72
N ALA A 263 18.33 -8.65 -2.37
CA ALA A 263 18.11 -7.76 -3.52
C ALA A 263 17.17 -6.59 -3.20
N GLN A 264 16.99 -6.22 -1.93
CA GLN A 264 16.07 -5.16 -1.50
C GLN A 264 16.20 -3.84 -2.29
N LYS A 265 17.44 -3.41 -2.60
CA LYS A 265 17.71 -2.20 -3.39
C LYS A 265 17.19 -2.29 -4.83
N PHE A 266 17.14 -3.50 -5.39
CA PHE A 266 16.61 -3.77 -6.73
C PHE A 266 15.10 -4.05 -6.71
N VAL A 267 14.62 -4.71 -5.66
CA VAL A 267 13.19 -5.03 -5.48
C VAL A 267 12.35 -3.76 -5.36
N GLN A 268 12.84 -2.72 -4.66
CA GLN A 268 12.05 -1.50 -4.42
C GLN A 268 11.60 -0.76 -5.70
N PRO A 269 12.46 -0.43 -6.69
CA PRO A 269 12.00 0.19 -7.94
C PRO A 269 11.13 -0.75 -8.77
N PHE A 270 11.41 -2.06 -8.74
CA PHE A 270 10.65 -3.07 -9.49
C PHE A 270 9.23 -3.24 -8.95
N VAL A 271 9.06 -3.29 -7.62
CA VAL A 271 7.76 -3.33 -6.96
C VAL A 271 6.93 -2.11 -7.36
N SER A 272 7.52 -0.91 -7.40
CA SER A 272 6.79 0.31 -7.80
C SER A 272 6.28 0.24 -9.25
N LEU A 273 7.11 -0.23 -10.18
CA LEU A 273 6.72 -0.37 -11.59
C LEU A 273 5.64 -1.44 -11.77
N LEU A 274 5.83 -2.61 -11.15
CA LEU A 274 4.86 -3.70 -11.22
C LEU A 274 3.54 -3.35 -10.53
N THR A 275 3.56 -2.51 -9.49
CA THR A 275 2.34 -2.04 -8.82
C THR A 275 1.47 -1.19 -9.75
N LEU A 276 2.08 -0.31 -10.55
CA LEU A 276 1.35 0.46 -11.57
C LEU A 276 0.79 -0.46 -12.65
N ALA A 277 1.61 -1.37 -13.18
CA ALA A 277 1.18 -2.34 -14.19
C ALA A 277 0.04 -3.24 -13.68
N LYS A 278 0.17 -3.76 -12.45
CA LYS A 278 -0.86 -4.54 -11.74
C LYS A 278 -2.16 -3.78 -11.64
N GLY A 279 -2.12 -2.50 -11.25
CA GLY A 279 -3.32 -1.67 -11.13
C GLY A 279 -4.05 -1.48 -12.46
N GLY A 280 -3.32 -1.29 -13.56
CA GLY A 280 -3.91 -1.19 -14.90
C GLY A 280 -4.52 -2.52 -15.38
N VAL A 281 -3.78 -3.62 -15.27
CA VAL A 281 -4.26 -4.96 -15.69
C VAL A 281 -5.48 -5.38 -14.88
N LEU A 282 -5.49 -5.11 -13.58
CA LEU A 282 -6.62 -5.37 -12.70
C LEU A 282 -7.93 -4.76 -13.21
N VAL A 283 -7.91 -3.46 -13.52
CA VAL A 283 -9.14 -2.76 -13.95
C VAL A 283 -9.67 -3.39 -15.23
N ALA A 284 -8.78 -3.73 -16.17
CA ALA A 284 -9.14 -4.44 -17.38
C ALA A 284 -9.74 -5.83 -17.09
N THR A 285 -9.11 -6.62 -16.21
CA THR A 285 -9.60 -7.94 -15.83
C THR A 285 -10.99 -7.87 -15.19
N VAL A 286 -11.21 -6.95 -14.23
CA VAL A 286 -12.52 -6.82 -13.57
C VAL A 286 -13.61 -6.44 -14.56
N ILE A 287 -13.36 -5.49 -15.48
CA ILE A 287 -14.34 -5.07 -16.49
C ILE A 287 -14.69 -6.24 -17.42
N VAL A 288 -13.69 -6.97 -17.91
CA VAL A 288 -13.90 -8.09 -18.82
C VAL A 288 -14.64 -9.23 -18.12
N THR A 289 -14.21 -9.62 -16.92
CA THR A 289 -14.86 -10.69 -16.15
C THR A 289 -16.30 -10.33 -15.79
N PHE A 290 -16.58 -9.07 -15.44
CA PHE A 290 -17.95 -8.60 -15.21
C PHE A 290 -18.81 -8.69 -16.48
N GLY A 291 -18.25 -8.31 -17.64
CA GLY A 291 -18.93 -8.46 -18.93
C GLY A 291 -19.25 -9.93 -19.27
N VAL A 292 -18.36 -10.87 -18.93
CA VAL A 292 -18.60 -12.31 -19.09
C VAL A 292 -19.63 -12.82 -18.09
N GLY A 293 -19.57 -12.37 -16.83
CA GLY A 293 -20.55 -12.72 -15.78
C GLY A 293 -21.97 -12.34 -16.17
N ALA A 294 -22.17 -11.15 -16.74
CA ALA A 294 -23.47 -10.71 -17.24
C ALA A 294 -24.04 -11.59 -18.38
N ILE A 295 -23.24 -12.44 -19.01
CA ILE A 295 -23.67 -13.38 -20.05
C ILE A 295 -24.00 -14.75 -19.45
N VAL A 296 -23.22 -15.22 -18.47
CA VAL A 296 -23.43 -16.50 -17.78
C VAL A 296 -24.66 -16.42 -16.87
N SER A 297 -24.73 -15.36 -16.04
CA SER A 297 -25.87 -15.02 -15.18
C SER A 297 -26.42 -16.19 -14.35
N ASN A 298 -25.57 -16.81 -13.54
CA ASN A 298 -26.01 -17.77 -12.54
C ASN A 298 -26.92 -17.11 -11.48
N GLU A 299 -27.82 -17.90 -10.88
CA GLU A 299 -28.68 -17.41 -9.81
C GLU A 299 -27.89 -17.22 -8.50
N ILE A 300 -27.90 -15.99 -7.96
CA ILE A 300 -27.26 -15.67 -6.68
C ILE A 300 -28.27 -15.84 -5.53
N SER A 301 -28.03 -16.84 -4.68
CA SER A 301 -28.71 -17.03 -3.40
C SER A 301 -28.10 -16.11 -2.33
N ASN A 302 -28.95 -15.56 -1.45
CA ASN A 302 -28.52 -14.65 -0.38
C ASN A 302 -29.03 -15.15 0.98
N ASP A 303 -28.12 -15.47 1.89
CA ASP A 303 -28.44 -15.86 3.27
C ASP A 303 -27.68 -15.00 4.29
N PHE A 304 -28.44 -14.28 5.12
CA PHE A 304 -27.89 -13.42 6.18
C PHE A 304 -27.38 -14.20 7.39
N ASN A 305 -27.73 -15.48 7.54
CA ASN A 305 -27.24 -16.32 8.63
C ASN A 305 -25.71 -16.50 8.58
N TYR A 306 -25.14 -16.46 7.37
CA TYR A 306 -23.71 -16.63 7.13
C TYR A 306 -22.96 -15.30 6.93
N ILE A 307 -23.52 -14.16 7.37
CA ILE A 307 -22.89 -12.83 7.21
C ILE A 307 -21.52 -12.69 7.90
N GLY A 308 -21.23 -13.56 8.88
CA GLY A 308 -20.03 -13.46 9.71
C GLY A 308 -18.71 -13.72 8.98
N SER A 309 -18.66 -14.74 8.12
CA SER A 309 -17.43 -15.06 7.33
C SER A 309 -17.08 -13.93 6.34
N PRO A 310 -18.01 -13.43 5.51
CA PRO A 310 -17.77 -12.25 4.67
C PRO A 310 -17.43 -10.99 5.45
N PHE A 311 -17.95 -10.84 6.67
CA PHE A 311 -17.61 -9.73 7.56
C PHE A 311 -16.15 -9.78 8.00
N LEU A 312 -15.68 -10.92 8.54
CA LEU A 312 -14.28 -11.09 8.95
C LEU A 312 -13.33 -10.95 7.76
N MET A 313 -13.62 -11.66 6.66
CA MET A 313 -12.83 -11.57 5.45
C MET A 313 -12.84 -10.15 4.85
N GLY A 314 -13.97 -9.44 4.95
CA GLY A 314 -14.10 -8.04 4.56
C GLY A 314 -13.15 -7.11 5.32
N THR A 315 -12.97 -7.34 6.63
CA THR A 315 -12.02 -6.56 7.44
C THR A 315 -10.56 -6.80 7.04
N VAL A 316 -10.21 -8.03 6.65
CA VAL A 316 -8.87 -8.37 6.14
C VAL A 316 -8.64 -7.82 4.74
N ALA A 317 -9.66 -7.91 3.89
CA ALA A 317 -9.62 -7.47 2.50
C ALA A 317 -9.48 -5.95 2.36
N LEU A 318 -10.11 -5.16 3.24
CA LEU A 318 -9.98 -3.70 3.25
C LEU A 318 -8.88 -3.20 4.20
N GLY A 319 -8.32 -4.09 5.02
CA GLY A 319 -7.34 -3.77 6.06
C GLY A 319 -5.89 -3.69 5.58
N GLY A 320 -4.98 -3.60 6.54
CA GLY A 320 -3.52 -3.67 6.29
C GLY A 320 -2.87 -2.38 5.79
N VAL A 321 -3.62 -1.39 5.30
CA VAL A 321 -3.08 -0.11 4.80
C VAL A 321 -2.26 0.62 5.86
N ILE A 322 -2.72 0.62 7.11
CA ILE A 322 -2.03 1.29 8.23
C ILE A 322 -0.62 0.75 8.45
N ASN A 323 -0.32 -0.48 8.04
CA ASN A 323 1.01 -1.07 8.16
C ASN A 323 2.03 -0.53 7.16
N ILE A 324 1.56 -0.07 6.00
CA ILE A 324 2.41 0.54 4.97
C ILE A 324 2.42 2.07 5.05
N MET A 325 1.43 2.68 5.72
CA MET A 325 1.32 4.13 5.84
C MET A 325 2.57 4.82 6.41
N PRO A 326 3.29 4.32 7.44
CA PRO A 326 4.50 4.98 7.93
C PRO A 326 5.60 5.07 6.86
N MET A 327 5.74 4.02 6.05
CA MET A 327 6.69 3.96 4.95
C MET A 327 6.34 4.95 3.83
N LEU A 328 5.05 5.07 3.50
CA LEU A 328 4.57 6.04 2.52
C LEU A 328 4.68 7.48 3.03
N TYR A 329 4.36 7.69 4.31
CA TYR A 329 4.43 8.98 4.98
C TYR A 329 5.88 9.51 5.04
N ALA A 330 6.88 8.64 5.13
CA ALA A 330 8.29 9.04 5.10
C ALA A 330 8.74 9.72 3.79
N ARG A 331 7.91 9.68 2.73
CA ARG A 331 8.18 10.31 1.42
C ARG A 331 7.63 11.73 1.30
N ILE A 332 6.79 12.18 2.23
CA ILE A 332 6.16 13.50 2.18
C ILE A 332 6.80 14.47 3.18
N ASP A 333 6.73 15.77 2.89
CA ASP A 333 7.18 16.78 3.84
C ASP A 333 6.10 17.07 4.90
N PHE A 334 6.54 17.59 6.04
CA PHE A 334 5.66 17.95 7.15
C PHE A 334 4.94 19.29 6.91
N ASP A 335 4.03 19.28 5.94
CA ASP A 335 3.20 20.43 5.57
C ASP A 335 1.71 20.03 5.51
N LYS A 336 0.83 20.99 5.85
CA LYS A 336 -0.62 20.79 5.92
C LYS A 336 -1.20 20.36 4.57
N THR A 337 -0.75 20.96 3.47
CA THR A 337 -1.26 20.64 2.13
C THR A 337 -0.80 19.25 1.71
N GLN A 338 0.48 18.93 1.96
CA GLN A 338 1.03 17.63 1.59
C GLN A 338 0.40 16.48 2.37
N ILE A 339 0.17 16.65 3.68
CA ILE A 339 -0.49 15.65 4.53
C ILE A 339 -1.94 15.44 4.08
N LYS A 340 -2.67 16.51 3.74
CA LYS A 340 -4.02 16.39 3.18
C LYS A 340 -4.03 15.61 1.86
N CYS A 341 -3.14 15.95 0.93
CA CYS A 341 -3.04 15.23 -0.36
C CYS A 341 -2.66 13.76 -0.16
N PHE A 342 -1.76 13.45 0.78
CA PHE A 342 -1.43 12.08 1.16
C PHE A 342 -2.64 11.32 1.70
N MET A 343 -3.38 11.91 2.64
CA MET A 343 -4.58 11.30 3.21
C MET A 343 -5.63 11.01 2.13
N TRP A 344 -5.88 11.97 1.23
CA TRP A 344 -6.79 11.77 0.11
C TRP A 344 -6.28 10.71 -0.88
N ALA A 345 -4.99 10.65 -1.16
CA ALA A 345 -4.43 9.60 -2.03
C ALA A 345 -4.66 8.19 -1.46
N VAL A 346 -4.44 8.01 -0.16
CA VAL A 346 -4.69 6.73 0.53
C VAL A 346 -6.19 6.42 0.58
N LEU A 347 -7.04 7.41 0.90
CA LEU A 347 -8.49 7.22 0.95
C LEU A 347 -9.09 6.92 -0.42
N SER A 348 -8.62 7.59 -1.48
CA SER A 348 -9.00 7.28 -2.86
C SER A 348 -8.60 5.85 -3.24
N GLY A 349 -7.42 5.38 -2.79
CA GLY A 349 -6.99 4.00 -2.98
C GLY A 349 -7.95 3.00 -2.32
N LEU A 350 -8.38 3.27 -1.07
CA LEU A 350 -9.40 2.49 -0.37
C LEU A 350 -10.73 2.46 -1.15
N ILE A 351 -11.23 3.61 -1.60
CA ILE A 351 -12.48 3.72 -2.37
C ILE A 351 -12.40 2.89 -3.65
N THR A 352 -11.32 3.02 -4.42
CA THR A 352 -11.12 2.23 -5.64
C THR A 352 -11.11 0.73 -5.34
N CYS A 353 -10.40 0.29 -4.30
CA CYS A 353 -10.39 -1.12 -3.92
C CYS A 353 -11.75 -1.65 -3.46
N THR A 354 -12.52 -0.84 -2.72
CA THR A 354 -13.88 -1.23 -2.32
C THR A 354 -14.75 -1.47 -3.54
N ILE A 355 -14.74 -0.56 -4.53
CA ILE A 355 -15.52 -0.70 -5.77
C ILE A 355 -15.05 -1.95 -6.54
N LEU A 356 -13.74 -2.12 -6.73
CA LEU A 356 -13.20 -3.25 -7.49
C LEU A 356 -13.48 -4.60 -6.81
N ASN A 357 -13.39 -4.69 -5.48
CA ASN A 357 -13.73 -5.92 -4.76
C ASN A 357 -15.22 -6.26 -4.88
N ILE A 358 -16.12 -5.27 -4.81
CA ILE A 358 -17.57 -5.50 -5.00
C ILE A 358 -17.84 -6.02 -6.42
N LEU A 359 -17.29 -5.35 -7.43
CA LEU A 359 -17.47 -5.76 -8.83
C LEU A 359 -16.86 -7.14 -9.10
N TRP A 360 -15.72 -7.44 -8.48
CA TRP A 360 -15.07 -8.74 -8.59
C TRP A 360 -15.91 -9.85 -7.96
N CYS A 361 -16.37 -9.69 -6.72
CA CYS A 361 -17.22 -10.66 -6.04
C CYS A 361 -18.52 -10.91 -6.81
N TRP A 362 -19.13 -9.85 -7.34
CA TRP A 362 -20.29 -9.97 -8.21
C TRP A 362 -19.96 -10.80 -9.46
N ALA A 363 -18.93 -10.41 -10.21
CA ALA A 363 -18.56 -11.11 -11.44
C ALA A 363 -18.23 -12.60 -11.20
N VAL A 364 -17.61 -12.94 -10.07
CA VAL A 364 -17.32 -14.33 -9.72
C VAL A 364 -18.59 -15.11 -9.39
N LEU A 365 -19.51 -14.54 -8.61
CA LEU A 365 -20.79 -15.19 -8.28
C LEU A 365 -21.69 -15.40 -9.51
N ASP A 366 -21.62 -14.50 -10.50
CA ASP A 366 -22.37 -14.63 -11.75
C ASP A 366 -21.83 -15.76 -12.65
N ILE A 367 -20.55 -16.16 -12.49
CA ILE A 367 -19.90 -17.18 -13.33
C ILE A 367 -19.78 -18.53 -12.63
N VAL A 368 -19.43 -18.53 -11.34
CA VAL A 368 -19.14 -19.75 -10.57
C VAL A 368 -20.34 -20.07 -9.67
N PRO A 369 -20.86 -21.30 -9.68
CA PRO A 369 -21.96 -21.68 -8.80
C PRO A 369 -21.53 -21.63 -7.33
N GLN A 370 -22.43 -21.13 -6.48
CA GLN A 370 -22.19 -20.94 -5.05
C GLN A 370 -22.02 -22.26 -4.30
N THR A 371 -22.97 -23.17 -4.47
CA THR A 371 -23.05 -24.45 -3.77
C THR A 371 -23.19 -25.59 -4.78
N ASN A 372 -22.90 -26.81 -4.34
CA ASN A 372 -23.04 -28.00 -5.18
C ASN A 372 -24.53 -28.33 -5.44
N TYR A 373 -25.07 -27.83 -6.54
CA TYR A 373 -26.36 -28.27 -7.07
C TYR A 373 -26.17 -28.93 -8.44
N CYS A 374 -26.09 -30.25 -8.45
CA CYS A 374 -26.26 -31.02 -9.68
C CYS A 374 -27.76 -31.17 -9.97
N GLU A 375 -28.34 -30.32 -10.82
CA GLU A 375 -29.62 -30.63 -11.48
C GLU A 375 -29.35 -31.34 -12.81
N VAL A 376 -29.57 -32.66 -12.83
CA VAL A 376 -29.59 -33.41 -14.10
C VAL A 376 -30.99 -33.28 -14.71
N VAL A 377 -31.18 -32.31 -15.60
CA VAL A 377 -32.38 -32.26 -16.45
C VAL A 377 -32.20 -33.29 -17.57
N SER A 378 -32.76 -34.49 -17.39
CA SER A 378 -32.84 -35.49 -18.45
C SER A 378 -34.16 -35.36 -19.20
N HIS A 379 -34.07 -35.06 -20.50
CA HIS A 379 -35.22 -35.13 -21.41
C HIS A 379 -35.35 -36.55 -21.92
N ILE A 380 -36.26 -37.35 -21.34
CA ILE A 380 -36.66 -38.60 -21.98
C ILE A 380 -37.89 -38.32 -22.84
N THR A 381 -37.72 -38.49 -24.14
CA THR A 381 -38.81 -38.58 -25.10
C THR A 381 -39.42 -39.97 -25.00
N ASP A 382 -40.59 -40.09 -24.38
CA ASP A 382 -41.30 -41.36 -24.31
C ASP A 382 -42.29 -41.45 -25.49
N TYR A 383 -42.24 -42.56 -26.22
CA TYR A 383 -43.06 -42.78 -27.41
C TYR A 383 -44.29 -43.60 -27.00
N ASP A 384 -45.41 -42.92 -26.78
CA ASP A 384 -46.67 -43.60 -26.49
C ASP A 384 -47.25 -44.24 -27.76
N ASN A 385 -47.08 -45.57 -27.87
CA ASN A 385 -47.57 -46.40 -28.97
C ASN A 385 -49.10 -46.39 -29.14
N SER A 386 -49.87 -45.83 -28.19
CA SER A 386 -51.34 -45.86 -28.22
C SER A 386 -51.98 -44.64 -28.89
N SER A 387 -51.28 -43.50 -28.96
CA SER A 387 -51.85 -42.21 -29.39
C SER A 387 -51.11 -41.54 -30.55
N GLY A 388 -49.94 -42.07 -30.96
CA GLY A 388 -49.16 -41.53 -32.08
C GLY A 388 -48.63 -40.11 -31.84
N MET A 389 -48.63 -39.64 -30.58
CA MET A 389 -48.21 -38.31 -30.18
C MET A 389 -46.92 -38.40 -29.36
N MET A 390 -45.93 -37.57 -29.70
CA MET A 390 -44.67 -37.48 -28.98
C MET A 390 -44.87 -36.57 -27.75
N ILE A 391 -44.89 -37.14 -26.56
CA ILE A 391 -45.02 -36.36 -25.32
C ILE A 391 -43.62 -36.20 -24.72
N THR A 392 -43.16 -34.96 -24.61
CA THR A 392 -41.91 -34.64 -23.91
C THR A 392 -42.25 -34.34 -22.46
N ILE A 393 -41.90 -35.24 -21.55
CA ILE A 393 -42.10 -35.05 -20.10
C ILE A 393 -40.75 -34.65 -19.51
N ALA A 394 -40.67 -33.44 -18.96
CA ALA A 394 -39.55 -33.02 -18.13
C ALA A 394 -39.79 -33.53 -16.71
N TYR A 395 -38.88 -34.34 -16.18
CA TYR A 395 -38.85 -34.68 -14.77
C TYR A 395 -37.50 -34.33 -14.18
N THR A 396 -37.53 -33.79 -12.97
CA THR A 396 -36.36 -33.57 -12.12
C THR A 396 -36.07 -34.88 -11.38
N LEU A 397 -35.05 -35.61 -11.82
CA LEU A 397 -34.53 -36.76 -11.07
C LEU A 397 -33.51 -36.26 -10.05
N THR A 398 -33.71 -36.64 -8.79
CA THR A 398 -32.64 -36.63 -7.79
C THR A 398 -31.54 -37.62 -8.23
N PRO A 399 -30.26 -37.22 -8.30
CA PRO A 399 -29.25 -38.06 -8.93
C PRO A 399 -28.85 -39.23 -8.02
N GLY A 400 -28.68 -40.40 -8.66
CA GLY A 400 -27.91 -41.52 -8.11
C GLY A 400 -26.39 -41.24 -8.17
N PRO A 401 -25.56 -42.08 -7.54
CA PRO A 401 -24.19 -41.74 -7.14
C PRO A 401 -23.13 -41.83 -8.25
N HIS A 402 -23.47 -41.63 -9.52
CA HIS A 402 -22.49 -41.68 -10.61
C HIS A 402 -22.62 -40.48 -11.57
N GLU A 403 -21.53 -39.72 -11.63
CA GLU A 403 -21.12 -38.73 -12.65
C GLU A 403 -21.75 -37.32 -12.56
N CYS A 404 -21.54 -36.63 -11.43
CA CYS A 404 -21.24 -35.19 -11.50
C CYS A 404 -19.76 -35.04 -11.89
N LEU A 405 -19.51 -34.41 -13.03
CA LEU A 405 -18.17 -34.22 -13.61
C LEU A 405 -17.51 -33.02 -12.91
N GLU A 406 -16.57 -33.28 -12.00
CA GLU A 406 -15.80 -32.30 -11.19
C GLU A 406 -16.64 -31.21 -10.47
N ASP A 407 -16.74 -31.29 -9.14
CA ASP A 407 -17.46 -30.32 -8.31
C ASP A 407 -16.79 -28.92 -8.34
N LEU A 408 -17.11 -28.12 -9.35
CA LEU A 408 -16.59 -26.76 -9.57
C LEU A 408 -17.50 -25.72 -8.89
N SER A 409 -17.52 -25.69 -7.56
CA SER A 409 -18.26 -24.68 -6.77
C SER A 409 -17.36 -23.84 -5.86
N LEU A 410 -17.90 -22.71 -5.41
CA LEU A 410 -17.23 -21.88 -4.39
C LEU A 410 -17.13 -22.60 -3.04
N GLU A 411 -18.17 -23.34 -2.65
CA GLU A 411 -18.17 -24.18 -1.44
C GLU A 411 -17.06 -25.24 -1.47
N HIS A 412 -16.86 -25.92 -2.61
CA HIS A 412 -15.76 -26.88 -2.75
C HIS A 412 -14.39 -26.20 -2.63
N SER A 413 -14.24 -25.01 -3.23
CA SER A 413 -13.01 -24.23 -3.15
C SER A 413 -12.71 -23.77 -1.72
N GLU A 414 -13.74 -23.43 -0.93
CA GLU A 414 -13.60 -23.10 0.49
C GLU A 414 -13.05 -24.28 1.30
N GLN A 415 -13.60 -25.47 1.08
CA GLN A 415 -13.20 -26.70 1.78
C GLN A 415 -11.78 -27.16 1.42
N GLU A 416 -11.39 -26.99 0.16
CA GLU A 416 -10.05 -27.34 -0.32
C GLU A 416 -9.01 -26.24 -0.03
N GLY A 417 -9.45 -25.06 0.41
CA GLY A 417 -8.59 -23.92 0.66
C GLY A 417 -8.07 -23.25 -0.61
N GLU A 418 -8.76 -23.42 -1.74
CA GLU A 418 -8.36 -22.90 -3.04
C GLU A 418 -8.77 -21.43 -3.23
N ILE A 419 -7.99 -20.67 -4.02
CA ILE A 419 -8.42 -19.33 -4.46
C ILE A 419 -9.63 -19.40 -5.40
N ALA A 420 -10.57 -18.44 -5.30
CA ALA A 420 -11.81 -18.41 -6.11
C ALA A 420 -11.56 -18.38 -7.64
N THR A 421 -10.35 -18.01 -8.07
CA THR A 421 -9.99 -18.00 -9.48
C THR A 421 -9.73 -19.38 -10.06
N VAL A 422 -9.51 -20.41 -9.22
CA VAL A 422 -9.34 -21.80 -9.67
C VAL A 422 -10.61 -22.32 -10.36
N PRO A 423 -11.78 -22.38 -9.70
CA PRO A 423 -13.01 -22.84 -10.35
C PRO A 423 -13.41 -21.90 -11.50
N LEU A 424 -13.23 -20.59 -11.33
CA LEU A 424 -13.55 -19.59 -12.36
C LEU A 424 -12.81 -19.85 -13.68
N THR A 425 -11.50 -20.05 -13.61
CA THR A 425 -10.69 -20.24 -14.82
C THR A 425 -10.92 -21.60 -15.47
N LYS A 426 -11.23 -22.64 -14.68
CA LYS A 426 -11.65 -23.96 -15.19
C LYS A 426 -12.98 -23.88 -15.94
N ILE A 427 -14.01 -23.25 -15.37
CA ILE A 427 -15.32 -23.07 -16.01
C ILE A 427 -15.18 -22.28 -17.32
N LEU A 428 -14.41 -21.19 -17.32
CA LEU A 428 -14.17 -20.39 -18.53
C LEU A 428 -13.39 -21.14 -19.63
N GLN A 429 -12.62 -22.16 -19.29
CA GLN A 429 -11.88 -22.98 -20.26
C GLN A 429 -12.71 -24.15 -20.79
N THR A 430 -13.49 -24.78 -19.92
CA THR A 430 -14.28 -25.98 -20.25
C THR A 430 -15.63 -25.61 -20.88
N ASP A 431 -16.39 -24.71 -20.26
CA ASP A 431 -17.79 -24.44 -20.63
C ASP A 431 -17.93 -23.27 -21.61
N TYR A 432 -16.98 -22.33 -21.57
CA TYR A 432 -17.00 -21.12 -22.41
C TYR A 432 -15.69 -20.89 -23.18
N PRO A 433 -15.30 -21.79 -24.12
CA PRO A 433 -14.01 -21.73 -24.80
C PRO A 433 -13.76 -20.42 -25.56
N GLN A 434 -14.79 -19.70 -25.99
CA GLN A 434 -14.70 -18.35 -26.56
C GLN A 434 -14.05 -17.31 -25.63
N TYR A 435 -14.09 -17.54 -24.31
CA TYR A 435 -13.51 -16.69 -23.28
C TYR A 435 -12.25 -17.27 -22.63
N SER A 436 -11.64 -18.31 -23.21
CA SER A 436 -10.40 -18.88 -22.67
C SER A 436 -9.25 -17.88 -22.56
N TRP A 437 -9.21 -16.86 -23.42
CA TRP A 437 -8.23 -15.77 -23.31
C TRP A 437 -8.43 -14.93 -22.04
N VAL A 438 -9.67 -14.81 -21.54
CA VAL A 438 -10.01 -14.15 -20.28
C VAL A 438 -9.47 -14.97 -19.11
N ALA A 439 -9.62 -16.29 -19.15
CA ALA A 439 -9.04 -17.17 -18.14
C ALA A 439 -7.51 -17.00 -18.04
N VAL A 440 -6.81 -16.96 -19.18
CA VAL A 440 -5.36 -16.70 -19.22
C VAL A 440 -5.02 -15.31 -18.66
N LEU A 441 -5.81 -14.29 -19.02
CA LEU A 441 -5.62 -12.93 -18.50
C LEU A 441 -5.77 -12.89 -16.97
N ILE A 442 -6.78 -13.57 -16.42
CA ILE A 442 -7.01 -13.69 -14.97
C ILE A 442 -5.81 -14.40 -14.32
N GLN A 443 -5.38 -15.55 -14.84
CA GLN A 443 -4.26 -16.33 -14.29
C GLN A 443 -2.95 -15.51 -14.27
N LEU A 444 -2.62 -14.83 -15.36
CA LEU A 444 -1.44 -13.97 -15.44
C LEU A 444 -1.54 -12.78 -14.48
N PHE A 445 -2.71 -12.15 -14.40
CA PHE A 445 -2.96 -11.05 -13.47
C PHE A 445 -2.74 -11.47 -12.03
N ILE A 446 -3.34 -12.59 -11.59
CA ILE A 446 -3.22 -13.09 -10.22
C ILE A 446 -1.77 -13.46 -9.90
N THR A 447 -1.08 -14.12 -10.82
CA THR A 447 0.34 -14.50 -10.66
C THR A 447 1.23 -13.28 -10.41
N ILE A 448 1.09 -12.23 -11.24
CA ILE A 448 1.83 -10.97 -11.07
C ILE A 448 1.40 -10.27 -9.78
N SER A 449 0.09 -10.21 -9.53
CA SER A 449 -0.54 -9.53 -8.39
C SER A 449 -0.02 -10.05 -7.05
N ILE A 450 0.00 -11.38 -6.86
CA ILE A 450 0.46 -12.03 -5.64
C ILE A 450 1.96 -11.85 -5.46
N THR A 451 2.74 -11.99 -6.54
CA THR A 451 4.19 -11.79 -6.49
C THR A 451 4.54 -10.38 -5.98
N VAL A 452 3.86 -9.35 -6.49
CA VAL A 452 4.05 -7.97 -6.04
C VAL A 452 3.64 -7.79 -4.58
N SER A 453 2.48 -8.33 -4.19
CA SER A 453 1.99 -8.23 -2.81
C SER A 453 2.91 -8.95 -1.82
N TYR A 454 3.44 -10.14 -2.17
CA TYR A 454 4.42 -10.87 -1.38
C TYR A 454 5.71 -10.06 -1.20
N LEU A 455 6.27 -9.49 -2.28
CA LEU A 455 7.47 -8.66 -2.20
C LEU A 455 7.25 -7.39 -1.36
N THR A 456 6.08 -6.76 -1.48
CA THR A 456 5.73 -5.53 -0.75
C THR A 456 5.59 -5.79 0.74
N ILE A 457 4.75 -6.76 1.11
CA ILE A 457 4.50 -7.12 2.52
C ILE A 457 5.76 -7.74 3.14
N GLY A 458 6.49 -8.57 2.40
CA GLY A 458 7.76 -9.14 2.86
C GLY A 458 8.84 -8.09 3.10
N SER A 459 8.90 -7.04 2.28
CA SER A 459 9.79 -5.90 2.52
C SER A 459 9.39 -5.11 3.76
N ALA A 460 8.08 -4.91 3.98
CA ALA A 460 7.55 -4.25 5.17
C ALA A 460 7.84 -5.06 6.46
N LEU A 461 7.70 -6.39 6.39
CA LEU A 461 8.07 -7.30 7.46
C LEU A 461 9.56 -7.20 7.78
N MET A 462 10.43 -7.27 6.77
CA MET A 462 11.87 -7.17 6.96
C MET A 462 12.25 -5.85 7.64
N HIS A 463 11.69 -4.72 7.20
CA HIS A 463 11.92 -3.41 7.82
C HIS A 463 11.43 -3.33 9.26
N SER A 464 10.23 -3.84 9.54
CA SER A 464 9.64 -3.83 10.88
C SER A 464 10.41 -4.73 11.84
N PHE A 465 10.75 -5.94 11.41
CA PHE A 465 11.51 -6.90 12.17
C PHE A 465 12.93 -6.41 12.48
N LEU A 466 13.64 -5.83 11.50
CA LEU A 466 14.97 -5.26 11.74
C LEU A 466 14.91 -4.09 12.73
N GLY A 467 13.88 -3.23 12.65
CA GLY A 467 13.67 -2.16 13.60
C GLY A 467 13.45 -2.66 15.04
N TRP A 468 12.66 -3.72 15.19
CA TRP A 468 12.47 -4.39 16.49
C TRP A 468 13.74 -5.08 16.99
N LEU A 469 14.45 -5.79 16.12
CA LEU A 469 15.71 -6.47 16.43
C LEU A 469 16.77 -5.48 16.92
N ASP A 470 16.90 -4.34 16.25
CA ASP A 470 17.86 -3.30 16.61
C ASP A 470 17.55 -2.69 17.98
N ALA A 471 16.26 -2.49 18.29
CA ALA A 471 15.83 -2.01 19.60
C ALA A 471 16.11 -3.00 20.73
N GLN A 472 15.99 -4.30 20.46
CA GLN A 472 16.21 -5.37 21.45
C GLN A 472 17.67 -5.70 21.66
N MET A 473 18.41 -5.92 20.57
CA MET A 473 19.82 -6.32 20.63
C MET A 473 20.75 -5.15 20.93
N ALA A 474 20.25 -3.90 20.89
CA ALA A 474 20.98 -2.70 21.24
C ALA A 474 22.37 -2.61 20.61
N TRP A 475 22.50 -2.99 19.34
CA TRP A 475 23.74 -2.92 18.58
C TRP A 475 24.41 -1.53 18.70
N ASP A 476 23.60 -0.46 18.76
CA ASP A 476 24.02 0.94 18.95
C ASP A 476 24.57 1.30 20.34
N ARG A 477 24.34 0.49 21.38
CA ARG A 477 24.97 0.71 22.71
C ARG A 477 26.40 0.18 22.77
N ILE A 478 26.76 -0.74 21.86
CA ILE A 478 28.10 -1.31 21.79
C ILE A 478 29.05 -0.36 21.05
N ASP A 479 28.59 0.33 20.00
CA ASP A 479 29.43 1.26 19.23
C ASP A 479 29.72 2.59 19.96
N ARG A 480 28.84 3.05 20.85
CA ARG A 480 29.06 4.29 21.63
C ARG A 480 30.01 4.16 22.82
N HIS A 481 30.49 2.95 23.12
CA HIS A 481 31.47 2.72 24.19
C HIS A 481 32.85 2.25 23.68
N VAL A 482 33.14 2.44 22.39
CA VAL A 482 34.44 2.06 21.79
C VAL A 482 35.63 2.93 22.26
N ASN A 483 35.45 3.84 23.22
CA ASN A 483 36.56 4.51 23.92
C ASN A 483 36.87 3.96 25.32
N THR A 484 36.35 2.81 25.73
CA THR A 484 36.86 2.06 26.89
C THR A 484 37.23 0.63 26.51
N PRO A 485 38.35 0.07 27.02
CA PRO A 485 38.76 -1.29 26.71
C PRO A 485 37.89 -2.26 27.51
N ALA A 486 36.65 -2.46 27.06
CA ALA A 486 35.71 -3.38 27.68
C ALA A 486 35.95 -4.81 27.20
N ARG A 487 36.48 -5.58 28.14
CA ARG A 487 36.62 -7.04 28.19
C ARG A 487 35.49 -7.81 27.48
N SER A 488 35.80 -8.32 26.29
CA SER A 488 35.50 -9.67 25.80
C SER A 488 34.14 -10.31 26.15
N TYR A 489 33.05 -9.82 25.53
CA TYR A 489 31.81 -10.61 25.33
C TYR A 489 31.26 -10.50 23.88
N SER A 490 32.09 -10.17 22.90
CA SER A 490 31.66 -9.94 21.50
C SER A 490 31.66 -11.20 20.61
N PHE A 491 31.42 -12.40 21.14
CA PHE A 491 31.69 -13.63 20.36
C PHE A 491 30.52 -14.20 19.54
N LEU A 492 29.26 -13.74 19.64
CA LEU A 492 28.17 -14.56 19.07
C LEU A 492 27.44 -14.05 17.82
N CYS A 493 27.66 -12.83 17.34
CA CYS A 493 27.17 -12.52 15.98
C CYS A 493 27.78 -11.23 15.44
N SER A 494 28.51 -11.30 14.33
CA SER A 494 28.81 -10.09 13.55
C SER A 494 27.50 -9.54 12.98
N GLN A 495 27.16 -8.29 13.32
CA GLN A 495 25.93 -7.59 12.91
C GLN A 495 25.65 -7.71 11.39
N ARG A 496 26.71 -7.77 10.58
CA ARG A 496 26.66 -7.89 9.12
C ARG A 496 26.10 -9.23 8.63
N TYR A 497 26.30 -10.31 9.38
CA TYR A 497 25.83 -11.66 9.03
C TYR A 497 24.60 -12.09 9.84
N CYS A 498 24.45 -11.58 11.08
CA CYS A 498 23.33 -11.91 11.93
C CYS A 498 21.98 -11.41 11.39
N ARG A 499 21.95 -10.16 10.91
CA ARG A 499 20.74 -9.52 10.37
C ARG A 499 20.10 -10.33 9.23
N PRO A 500 20.81 -10.63 8.12
CA PRO A 500 20.21 -11.40 7.03
C PRO A 500 19.84 -12.83 7.46
N PHE A 501 20.62 -13.46 8.35
CA PHE A 501 20.31 -14.81 8.84
C PHE A 501 19.01 -14.86 9.65
N LEU A 502 18.80 -13.90 10.57
CA LEU A 502 17.57 -13.82 11.35
C LEU A 502 16.35 -13.46 10.49
N CYS A 503 16.52 -12.59 9.50
CA CYS A 503 15.46 -12.35 8.50
C CYS A 503 15.11 -13.63 7.74
N LEU A 504 16.11 -14.38 7.27
CA LEU A 504 15.89 -15.69 6.62
C LEU A 504 15.20 -16.68 7.55
N ALA A 505 15.52 -16.68 8.85
CA ALA A 505 14.84 -17.54 9.81
C ALA A 505 13.32 -17.25 9.89
N VAL A 506 12.91 -15.98 9.83
CA VAL A 506 11.49 -15.61 9.79
C VAL A 506 10.83 -16.11 8.50
N PHE A 507 11.48 -15.94 7.34
CA PHE A 507 10.97 -16.48 6.07
C PHE A 507 10.98 -18.03 6.03
N MET A 508 11.89 -18.68 6.74
CA MET A 508 11.87 -20.13 6.91
C MET A 508 10.65 -20.60 7.71
N VAL A 509 10.18 -19.82 8.69
CA VAL A 509 8.90 -20.13 9.37
C VAL A 509 7.75 -20.08 8.37
N VAL A 510 7.68 -19.04 7.52
CA VAL A 510 6.67 -18.95 6.45
C VAL A 510 6.72 -20.19 5.54
N PHE A 511 7.92 -20.59 5.11
CA PHE A 511 8.12 -21.77 4.29
C PHE A 511 7.65 -23.06 4.97
N VAL A 512 8.05 -23.30 6.22
CA VAL A 512 7.70 -24.52 6.96
C VAL A 512 6.20 -24.60 7.18
N VAL A 513 5.55 -23.52 7.60
CA VAL A 513 4.09 -23.53 7.83
C VAL A 513 3.33 -23.78 6.53
N ALA A 514 3.72 -23.12 5.42
CA ALA A 514 3.10 -23.34 4.11
C ALA A 514 3.25 -24.78 3.59
N MET A 515 4.35 -25.46 3.93
CA MET A 515 4.56 -26.87 3.56
C MET A 515 3.82 -27.87 4.46
N LEU A 516 3.61 -27.52 5.74
CA LEU A 516 2.92 -28.38 6.70
C LEU A 516 1.41 -28.38 6.46
N ASP A 517 0.85 -27.24 6.09
CA ASP A 517 -0.58 -27.08 5.81
C ASP A 517 -0.81 -26.34 4.48
N PRO A 518 -0.69 -27.04 3.34
CA PRO A 518 -0.80 -26.44 2.01
C PRO A 518 -2.23 -26.04 1.63
N LYS A 519 -3.25 -26.49 2.38
CA LYS A 519 -4.67 -26.11 2.20
C LYS A 519 -5.11 -25.02 3.19
N GLY A 520 -4.24 -24.59 4.10
CA GLY A 520 -4.56 -23.62 5.14
C GLY A 520 -4.76 -22.17 4.66
N PHE A 521 -4.88 -21.91 3.35
CA PHE A 521 -4.95 -20.55 2.80
C PHE A 521 -6.13 -19.76 3.37
N VAL A 522 -7.35 -20.31 3.28
CA VAL A 522 -8.57 -19.65 3.77
C VAL A 522 -8.50 -19.50 5.28
N THR A 523 -8.09 -20.53 6.02
CA THR A 523 -7.96 -20.48 7.49
C THR A 523 -6.94 -19.43 7.96
N MET A 524 -5.79 -19.32 7.29
CA MET A 524 -4.76 -18.32 7.60
C MET A 524 -5.26 -16.89 7.35
N LEU A 525 -6.09 -16.66 6.33
CA LEU A 525 -6.67 -15.33 6.07
C LEU A 525 -7.86 -15.02 6.98
N ASP A 526 -8.87 -15.89 7.02
CA ASP A 526 -10.13 -15.65 7.71
C ASP A 526 -10.01 -15.67 9.24
N LYS A 527 -9.19 -16.58 9.80
CA LYS A 527 -9.03 -16.69 11.26
C LYS A 527 -7.81 -15.92 11.75
N ILE A 528 -6.62 -16.34 11.32
CA ILE A 528 -5.37 -15.82 11.95
C ILE A 528 -5.12 -14.36 11.54
N SER A 529 -5.18 -14.07 10.24
CA SER A 529 -4.91 -12.72 9.75
C SER A 529 -6.00 -11.73 10.19
N SER A 530 -7.27 -12.14 10.20
CA SER A 530 -8.38 -11.30 10.66
C SER A 530 -8.26 -10.99 12.15
N LEU A 531 -7.98 -11.99 13.00
CA LEU A 531 -7.74 -11.80 14.43
C LEU A 531 -6.66 -10.75 14.69
N LEU A 532 -5.52 -10.90 14.02
CA LEU A 532 -4.34 -10.07 14.25
C LEU A 532 -4.56 -8.64 13.73
N LEU A 533 -5.09 -8.49 12.51
CA LEU A 533 -5.41 -7.18 11.92
C LEU A 533 -6.45 -6.41 12.74
N ASN A 534 -7.51 -7.09 13.18
CA ASN A 534 -8.56 -6.47 13.96
C ASN A 534 -8.10 -6.17 15.40
N THR A 535 -7.21 -6.98 15.97
CA THR A 535 -6.55 -6.67 17.24
C THR A 535 -5.64 -5.46 17.12
N GLU A 536 -4.86 -5.35 16.03
CA GLU A 536 -4.04 -4.19 15.70
C GLU A 536 -4.88 -2.91 15.66
N ALA A 537 -5.92 -2.89 14.82
CA ALA A 537 -6.78 -1.74 14.61
C ALA A 537 -7.66 -1.40 15.83
N GLY A 538 -8.26 -2.41 16.46
CA GLY A 538 -9.24 -2.22 17.54
C GLY A 538 -8.61 -1.93 18.90
N LEU A 539 -7.52 -2.59 19.25
CA LEU A 539 -6.87 -2.43 20.55
C LEU A 539 -5.69 -1.47 20.49
N PHE A 540 -4.70 -1.75 19.63
CA PHE A 540 -3.44 -1.02 19.68
C PHE A 540 -3.55 0.38 19.10
N VAL A 541 -4.15 0.55 17.92
CA VAL A 541 -4.33 1.88 17.32
C VAL A 541 -5.23 2.76 18.20
N PHE A 542 -6.28 2.20 18.79
CA PHE A 542 -7.12 2.91 19.75
C PHE A 542 -6.32 3.42 20.97
N LEU A 543 -5.52 2.54 21.60
CA LEU A 543 -4.68 2.93 22.74
C LEU A 543 -3.61 3.95 22.35
N MET A 544 -2.99 3.80 21.18
CA MET A 544 -2.03 4.76 20.65
C MET A 544 -2.66 6.13 20.44
N LEU A 545 -3.85 6.19 19.84
CA LEU A 545 -4.57 7.45 19.61
C LEU A 545 -4.85 8.17 20.94
N ARG A 546 -5.38 7.45 21.94
CA ARG A 546 -5.69 8.02 23.25
C ARG A 546 -4.43 8.53 23.95
N ASN A 547 -3.35 7.75 23.93
CA ASN A 547 -2.10 8.12 24.56
C ASN A 547 -1.39 9.26 23.82
N SER A 548 -1.55 9.38 22.49
CA SER A 548 -0.99 10.47 21.70
C SER A 548 -1.57 11.86 22.03
N ARG A 549 -2.70 11.89 22.74
CA ARG A 549 -3.36 13.12 23.23
C ARG A 549 -3.25 13.34 24.73
N ALA A 550 -2.49 12.48 25.43
CA ALA A 550 -2.18 12.72 26.83
C ALA A 550 -1.37 14.02 27.00
N GLU A 551 -1.38 14.59 28.20
CA GLU A 551 -0.69 15.86 28.53
C GLU A 551 0.78 15.89 28.07
N LYS A 552 1.45 14.73 28.08
CA LYS A 552 2.83 14.57 27.62
C LYS A 552 3.06 14.97 26.15
N TYR A 553 2.01 14.91 25.32
CA TYR A 553 2.07 15.15 23.88
C TYR A 553 1.10 16.25 23.43
N SER A 554 0.40 16.90 24.37
CA SER A 554 -0.59 17.94 24.05
C SER A 554 0.05 19.24 23.56
N HIS A 555 1.33 19.47 23.90
CA HIS A 555 2.09 20.65 23.47
C HIS A 555 2.57 20.58 22.01
N LEU A 556 2.50 19.40 21.38
CA LEU A 556 2.93 19.19 20.00
C LEU A 556 1.98 19.90 19.01
N THR A 557 2.52 20.83 18.23
CA THR A 557 1.78 21.49 17.15
C THR A 557 1.75 20.59 15.92
N ILE A 558 0.55 20.16 15.52
CA ILE A 558 0.35 19.33 14.32
C ILE A 558 -0.26 20.14 13.17
N PRO A 559 0.18 19.95 11.91
CA PRO A 559 -0.29 20.73 10.77
C PRO A 559 -1.77 20.52 10.43
N PHE A 560 -2.27 19.30 10.64
CA PHE A 560 -3.65 18.94 10.34
C PHE A 560 -4.31 18.23 11.54
N PRO A 561 -4.81 18.99 12.53
CA PRO A 561 -5.44 18.43 13.70
C PRO A 561 -6.82 17.82 13.37
N THR A 562 -7.14 16.73 14.04
CA THR A 562 -8.47 16.13 13.98
C THR A 562 -9.55 17.09 14.47
N SER A 563 -10.66 17.15 13.74
CA SER A 563 -11.86 17.87 14.19
C SER A 563 -12.37 17.32 15.54
N PRO A 564 -12.75 18.18 16.50
CA PRO A 564 -13.31 17.74 17.78
C PRO A 564 -14.61 16.94 17.62
N TYR A 565 -15.37 17.18 16.54
CA TYR A 565 -16.60 16.44 16.24
C TYR A 565 -16.35 15.02 15.74
N LEU A 566 -15.22 14.79 15.04
CA LEU A 566 -14.85 13.47 14.55
C LEU A 566 -14.16 12.62 15.61
N TYR A 567 -13.61 13.24 16.65
CA TYR A 567 -12.88 12.50 17.67
C TYR A 567 -13.70 11.41 18.36
N PRO A 568 -14.96 11.60 18.81
CA PRO A 568 -15.74 10.55 19.48
C PRO A 568 -15.89 9.25 18.68
N PHE A 569 -15.80 9.31 17.35
CA PHE A 569 -15.90 8.13 16.48
C PHE A 569 -14.79 7.10 16.68
N HIS A 570 -13.67 7.46 17.34
CA HIS A 570 -12.64 6.47 17.68
C HIS A 570 -13.15 5.35 18.60
N PHE A 571 -14.14 5.62 19.46
CA PHE A 571 -14.77 4.59 20.29
C PHE A 571 -15.63 3.64 19.47
N ILE A 572 -16.37 4.17 18.48
CA ILE A 572 -17.20 3.38 17.57
C ILE A 572 -16.31 2.48 16.72
N MET A 573 -15.22 3.04 16.18
CA MET A 573 -14.21 2.30 15.44
C MET A 573 -13.59 1.17 16.28
N ALA A 574 -13.17 1.48 17.52
CA ALA A 574 -12.61 0.47 18.42
C ALA A 574 -13.64 -0.63 18.75
N ALA A 575 -14.89 -0.27 19.04
CA ALA A 575 -15.95 -1.23 19.32
C ALA A 575 -16.20 -2.16 18.12
N TYR A 576 -16.18 -1.64 16.89
CA TYR A 576 -16.34 -2.43 15.66
C TYR A 576 -15.22 -3.48 15.50
N PHE A 577 -13.95 -3.08 15.61
CA PHE A 577 -12.84 -4.01 15.44
C PHE A 577 -12.70 -4.97 16.62
N ILE A 578 -13.00 -4.54 17.86
CA ILE A 578 -13.05 -5.45 19.02
C ILE A 578 -14.19 -6.46 18.88
N PHE A 579 -15.34 -6.05 18.36
CA PHE A 579 -16.42 -6.98 18.04
C PHE A 579 -15.95 -8.04 17.03
N ALA A 580 -15.22 -7.64 15.98
CA ALA A 580 -14.65 -8.60 15.03
C ALA A 580 -13.69 -9.59 15.70
N VAL A 581 -12.81 -9.12 16.59
CA VAL A 581 -11.91 -9.99 17.38
C VAL A 581 -12.68 -10.98 18.25
N VAL A 582 -13.71 -10.51 18.98
CA VAL A 582 -14.53 -11.38 19.83
C VAL A 582 -15.29 -12.40 19.01
N TYR A 583 -15.88 -11.98 17.88
CA TYR A 583 -16.59 -12.85 16.98
C TYR A 583 -15.69 -13.96 16.43
N ASP A 584 -14.50 -13.61 15.94
CA ASP A 584 -13.53 -14.55 15.41
C ASP A 584 -13.04 -15.57 16.47
N ILE A 585 -12.77 -15.12 17.70
CA ILE A 585 -12.44 -16.02 18.82
C ILE A 585 -13.58 -16.98 19.11
N VAL A 586 -14.82 -16.50 19.13
CA VAL A 586 -16.00 -17.34 19.42
C VAL A 586 -16.20 -18.37 18.32
N VAL A 587 -16.14 -17.97 17.05
CA VAL A 587 -16.27 -18.89 15.90
C VAL A 587 -15.14 -19.92 15.92
N SER A 588 -13.89 -19.48 16.07
CA SER A 588 -12.74 -20.39 16.15
C SER A 588 -12.85 -21.38 17.32
N LEU A 589 -13.37 -20.94 18.47
CA LEU A 589 -13.60 -21.84 19.61
C LEU A 589 -14.72 -22.85 19.33
N ILE A 590 -15.79 -22.45 18.65
CA ILE A 590 -16.87 -23.36 18.26
C ILE A 590 -16.32 -24.42 17.29
N ASP A 591 -15.56 -24.02 16.27
CA ASP A 591 -14.98 -24.92 15.27
C ASP A 591 -13.98 -25.92 15.90
N ILE A 592 -13.25 -25.52 16.96
CA ILE A 592 -12.33 -26.41 17.70
C ILE A 592 -13.10 -27.38 18.61
N LEU A 593 -14.29 -26.99 19.09
CA LEU A 593 -15.10 -27.78 20.03
C LEU A 593 -16.08 -28.74 19.32
N SER A 594 -16.47 -28.45 18.08
CA SER A 594 -17.24 -29.33 17.21
C SER A 594 -16.39 -30.43 16.62
#